data_AF-A0A536A4R9-F1
#
_entry.id   AF-A0A536A4R9-F1
#
_cell.length_a   1.000
_cell.length_b   1.000
_cell.length_c   1.000
_cell.angle_alpha   90.00
_cell.angle_beta   90.00
_cell.angle_gamma   90.00
#
_symmetry.space_group_name_H-M   'P 1'
#
loop_
_entity.id
_entity.type
_entity.pdbx_description
1 polymer ?
#
loop_
_entity_poly.entity_id
_entity_poly.type
_entity_poly.pdbx_seq_one_letter_code
_entity_poly.pdbx_strand_id
1 'polypeptide(L)' 'MEILWLAFLVIALGAFAMLVGAGRTRDDARGRGRWDSAFYAESHRQTNTDATGVLMCRSCGANAPERAGRCPSCGAML' A
#
# COMPACT_ATOMS: atom_id res chain seq x y z
N MET A 1 -20.14 53.10 -13.56
CA MET A 1 -18.70 52.82 -13.79
C MET A 1 -18.19 51.71 -12.88
N GLU A 2 -18.46 51.72 -11.57
CA GLU A 2 -17.98 50.67 -10.65
C GLU A 2 -18.58 49.28 -10.89
N ILE A 3 -19.87 49.19 -11.23
CA ILE A 3 -20.54 47.90 -11.48
C ILE A 3 -19.90 47.15 -12.67
N LEU A 4 -19.52 47.87 -13.72
CA LEU A 4 -18.85 47.28 -14.88
C LEU A 4 -17.47 46.74 -14.49
N TRP A 5 -16.75 47.48 -13.64
CA TRP A 5 -15.43 47.07 -13.17
C TRP A 5 -15.49 45.81 -12.29
N LEU A 6 -16.46 45.74 -11.38
CA LEU A 6 -16.72 44.56 -10.57
C LEU A 6 -17.10 43.34 -11.42
N ALA A 7 -17.95 43.52 -12.45
CA ALA A 7 -18.33 42.45 -13.36
C ALA A 7 -17.11 41.88 -14.12
N PHE A 8 -16.22 42.75 -14.61
CA PHE A 8 -14.96 42.34 -15.25
C PHE A 8 -14.06 41.56 -14.30
N LEU A 9 -13.96 41.97 -13.04
CA LEU A 9 -13.13 41.30 -12.04
C LEU A 9 -13.62 39.87 -11.77
N VAL A 10 -14.94 39.68 -11.62
CA VAL A 10 -15.53 38.36 -11.38
C VAL A 10 -15.34 37.43 -12.59
N ILE A 11 -15.53 37.95 -13.81
CA ILE A 11 -15.32 37.17 -15.04
C ILE A 11 -13.84 36.78 -15.19
N ALA A 12 -12.92 37.71 -14.94
CA ALA A 12 -11.48 37.45 -15.01
C ALA A 12 -11.04 36.42 -13.96
N LEU A 13 -11.55 36.51 -12.73
CA LEU A 13 -11.26 35.55 -11.67
C LEU A 13 -11.78 34.15 -12.02
N GLY A 14 -13.00 34.05 -12.55
CA GLY A 14 -13.59 32.79 -13.00
C GLY A 14 -12.81 32.16 -14.17
N ALA A 15 -12.44 32.95 -15.17
CA ALA A 15 -11.63 32.50 -16.30
C ALA A 15 -10.23 32.03 -15.85
N PHE A 16 -9.60 32.78 -14.94
CA PHE A 16 -8.30 32.42 -14.39
C PHE A 16 -8.37 31.12 -13.55
N ALA A 17 -9.42 30.96 -12.73
CA ALA A 17 -9.65 29.75 -11.96
C ALA A 17 -9.85 28.52 -12.87
N MET A 18 -10.54 28.67 -14.00
CA MET A 18 -10.68 27.59 -14.99
C MET A 18 -9.36 27.26 -15.69
N LEU A 19 -8.58 28.27 -16.09
CA LEU A 19 -7.28 28.06 -16.74
C LEU A 19 -6.26 27.39 -15.81
N VAL A 20 -6.22 27.78 -14.54
CA VAL A 20 -5.33 27.17 -13.53
C VAL A 20 -5.85 25.81 -13.05
N GLY A 21 -7.17 25.64 -12.97
CA GLY A 21 -7.81 24.41 -12.49
C GLY A 21 -7.79 23.25 -13.47
N ALA A 22 -7.75 23.51 -14.79
CA ALA A 22 -7.78 22.49 -15.83
C ALA A 22 -6.56 21.55 -15.84
N GLY A 23 -5.45 21.92 -15.18
CA GLY A 23 -4.22 21.12 -15.15
C GLY A 23 -4.16 20.03 -14.08
N ARG A 24 -4.88 20.14 -12.96
CA ARG A 24 -4.64 19.25 -11.79
C ARG A 24 -5.42 17.94 -11.79
N THR A 25 -6.56 17.86 -12.48
CA THR A 25 -7.46 16.70 -12.33
C THR A 25 -7.00 15.45 -13.09
N ARG A 26 -6.07 15.59 -14.06
CA ARG A 26 -5.70 14.49 -14.96
C ARG A 26 -4.53 13.66 -14.48
N ASP A 27 -3.62 14.25 -13.70
CA ASP A 27 -2.42 13.55 -13.21
C ASP A 27 -2.67 12.79 -11.88
N ASP A 28 -3.57 13.28 -11.03
CA ASP A 28 -3.90 12.61 -9.76
C ASP A 28 -4.65 11.27 -9.92
N ALA A 29 -5.30 11.05 -11.06
CA ALA A 29 -6.04 9.82 -11.33
C ALA A 29 -5.11 8.61 -11.61
N ARG A 30 -3.91 8.84 -12.15
CA ARG A 30 -2.94 7.76 -12.43
C ARG A 30 -2.04 7.45 -11.24
N GLY A 31 -1.87 8.40 -10.32
CA GLY A 31 -1.04 8.22 -9.13
C GLY A 31 -1.64 7.25 -8.11
N ARG A 32 -2.96 7.26 -7.90
CA ARG A 32 -3.59 6.48 -6.80
C ARG A 32 -3.65 4.97 -7.04
N GLY A 33 -3.94 4.52 -8.26
CA GLY A 33 -4.13 3.08 -8.54
C GLY A 33 -2.88 2.21 -8.35
N ARG A 34 -1.68 2.78 -8.42
CA ARG A 34 -0.42 2.04 -8.22
C ARG A 34 -0.17 1.68 -6.75
N TRP A 35 -0.62 2.51 -5.80
CA TRP A 35 -0.41 2.26 -4.37
C TRP A 35 -1.39 1.20 -3.85
N ASP A 36 -2.64 1.23 -4.30
CA ASP A 36 -3.67 0.26 -3.88
C ASP A 36 -3.31 -1.17 -4.33
N SER A 37 -2.81 -1.34 -5.56
CA SER A 37 -2.38 -2.66 -6.07
C SER A 37 -1.13 -3.20 -5.39
N ALA A 38 -0.15 -2.34 -5.07
CA ALA A 38 1.05 -2.75 -4.35
C ALA A 38 0.74 -3.15 -2.90
N PHE A 39 -0.13 -2.40 -2.22
CA PHE A 39 -0.55 -2.72 -0.85
C PHE A 39 -1.34 -4.03 -0.79
N TYR A 40 -2.26 -4.26 -1.74
CA TYR A 40 -3.06 -5.49 -1.79
C TYR A 40 -2.18 -6.74 -2.02
N ALA A 41 -1.15 -6.61 -2.87
CA ALA A 41 -0.18 -7.68 -3.12
C ALA A 41 0.66 -8.02 -1.87
N GLU A 42 1.05 -6.99 -1.10
CA GLU A 42 1.81 -7.19 0.14
C GLU A 42 0.93 -7.73 1.27
N SER A 43 -0.31 -7.22 1.43
CA SER A 43 -1.21 -7.67 2.50
C SER A 43 -1.71 -9.10 2.31
N HIS A 44 -1.88 -9.54 1.07
CA HIS A 44 -2.26 -10.93 0.76
C HIS A 44 -1.08 -11.90 0.73
N ARG A 45 0.14 -11.40 0.92
CA ARG A 45 1.30 -12.26 1.15
C ARG A 45 1.18 -12.87 2.53
N GLN A 46 0.40 -13.96 2.62
CA GLN A 46 0.40 -14.84 3.77
C GLN A 46 1.79 -15.48 3.87
N THR A 47 2.69 -14.83 4.59
CA THR A 47 3.84 -15.50 5.16
C THR A 47 3.27 -16.59 6.06
N ASN A 48 3.64 -17.84 5.82
CA ASN A 48 3.44 -18.92 6.77
C ASN A 48 4.25 -18.53 8.02
N THR A 49 3.63 -17.74 8.90
CA THR A 49 4.11 -17.60 10.26
C THR A 49 3.76 -18.93 10.91
N ASP A 50 4.77 -19.62 11.42
CA ASP A 50 4.69 -20.91 12.11
C ASP A 50 3.89 -20.83 13.44
N ALA A 51 2.88 -19.95 13.51
CA ALA A 51 1.94 -19.80 14.62
C ALA A 51 1.03 -21.02 14.81
N THR A 52 1.15 -22.06 13.98
CA THR A 52 0.66 -23.42 14.24
C THR A 52 1.43 -24.11 15.38
N GLY A 53 2.53 -23.50 15.85
CA GLY A 53 3.38 -24.07 16.89
C GLY A 53 4.26 -25.20 16.38
N VAL A 54 4.48 -25.28 15.06
CA VAL A 54 5.27 -26.32 14.39
C VAL A 54 6.26 -25.65 13.43
N LEU A 55 7.55 -25.84 13.70
CA LEU A 55 8.68 -25.36 12.90
C LEU A 55 9.19 -26.49 11.99
N MET A 56 9.78 -26.15 10.84
CA MET A 56 10.53 -27.09 10.03
C MET A 56 12.00 -27.12 10.44
N CYS A 57 12.53 -28.29 10.80
CA CYS A 57 13.94 -28.44 11.16
C CYS A 57 14.84 -28.15 9.94
N ARG A 58 15.77 -27.19 10.07
CA ARG A 58 16.71 -26.85 9.00
C ARG A 58 17.70 -27.96 8.64
N SER A 59 17.92 -28.91 9.55
CA SER A 59 18.88 -30.01 9.34
C SER A 59 18.29 -31.21 8.61
N CYS A 60 17.04 -31.57 8.87
CA CYS A 60 16.42 -32.77 8.28
C CYS A 60 15.09 -32.52 7.55
N GLY A 61 14.55 -31.30 7.61
CA GLY A 61 13.28 -30.95 7.01
C GLY A 61 12.05 -31.51 7.72
N ALA A 62 12.19 -32.18 8.86
CA ALA A 62 11.06 -32.69 9.63
C ALA A 62 10.31 -31.56 10.36
N ASN A 63 8.99 -31.67 10.42
CA ASN A 63 8.14 -30.77 11.18
C ASN A 63 8.23 -31.13 12.67
N ALA A 64 8.49 -30.14 13.52
CA ALA A 64 8.67 -30.32 14.95
C ALA A 64 7.99 -29.18 15.72
N PRO A 65 7.45 -29.43 16.93
CA PRO A 65 6.82 -28.37 17.68
C PRO A 65 7.84 -27.29 18.09
N GLU A 66 7.45 -26.02 18.05
CA GLU A 66 8.31 -24.88 18.39
C GLU A 66 8.88 -24.98 19.82
N ARG A 67 8.13 -25.61 20.73
CA ARG A 67 8.55 -25.85 22.12
C ARG A 67 9.51 -27.01 22.31
N ALA A 68 9.79 -27.82 21.28
CA ALA A 68 10.60 -29.03 21.45
C ALA A 68 12.07 -28.72 21.73
N GLY A 69 12.58 -27.53 21.39
CA GLY A 69 13.98 -27.11 21.56
C GLY A 69 15.00 -27.91 20.72
N ARG A 70 14.68 -29.17 20.38
CA ARG A 70 15.41 -30.06 19.47
C ARG A 70 14.43 -30.84 18.60
N CYS A 71 14.85 -31.12 17.37
CA CYS A 71 14.07 -31.89 16.42
C CYS A 71 13.90 -33.35 16.90
N PRO A 72 12.68 -33.91 16.95
CA PRO A 72 12.44 -35.29 17.33
C PRO A 72 12.95 -36.30 16.29
N SER A 73 13.21 -35.85 15.05
CA SER A 73 13.64 -36.73 13.96
C SER A 73 15.17 -36.85 13.87
N CYS A 74 15.91 -35.75 14.07
CA CYS A 74 17.38 -35.73 13.91
C CYS A 74 18.16 -35.23 15.14
N GLY A 75 17.47 -34.73 16.18
CA GLY A 75 18.11 -34.21 17.40
C GLY A 75 18.79 -32.84 17.26
N ALA A 76 18.79 -32.24 16.07
CA ALA A 76 19.34 -30.90 15.85
C ALA A 76 18.53 -29.83 16.62
N MET A 77 19.18 -28.73 17.00
CA MET A 77 18.50 -27.58 17.61
C MET A 77 17.52 -26.96 16.60
N LEU A 78 16.26 -26.72 17.03
CA LEU A 78 15.20 -26.14 16.20
C LEU A 78 15.33 -24.61 16.11
#